data_AF-A0A1X2EEU1-F1
#
_entry.id   AF-A0A1X2EEU1-F1
#
_cell.length_a   1.000
_cell.length_b   1.000
_cell.length_c   1.000
_cell.angle_alpha   90.00
_cell.angle_beta   90.00
_cell.angle_gamma   90.00
#
_symmetry.space_group_name_H-M   'P 1'
#
loop_
_entity.id
_entity.type
_entity.pdbx_description
1 polymer ?
#
loop_
_entity_poly.entity_id
_entity_poly.type
_entity_poly.pdbx_seq_one_letter_code
_entity_poly.pdbx_strand_id
1 'polypeptide(L)'
;MNNPFIRAFKLNFFSDGMQRVASIPFVRNILEYTKGTDDPDYMKLTSLLHWKQDSLSITNGDLDRIFQETFPGYESQAWDAANDPVIDLIHAQADLALQADEGVNFENKIVLSIATRLQAEKFMVGELNDPTFTDAIAGNQTAVLFNTFKNRSCGTSQSTATLDSVVLMTPENIHVNSFMYEPIIDMSDVALRSLYAQIKTL
;
A
#
# COMPACT_ATOMS: atom_id res chain seq x y z
N MET A 1 18.39 5.71 -17.09
CA MET A 1 17.41 5.16 -16.12
C MET A 1 17.09 6.23 -15.11
N ASN A 2 15.83 6.69 -15.06
CA ASN A 2 15.36 7.68 -14.09
C ASN A 2 14.57 6.94 -13.01
N ASN A 3 15.21 6.62 -11.87
CA ASN A 3 14.49 6.06 -10.72
C ASN A 3 13.82 7.22 -9.95
N PRO A 4 12.46 7.31 -9.93
CA PRO A 4 11.75 8.39 -9.25
C PRO A 4 11.98 8.40 -7.74
N PHE A 5 12.24 7.24 -7.13
CA PHE A 5 12.57 7.12 -5.71
C PHE A 5 13.83 7.91 -5.35
N ILE A 6 14.90 7.79 -6.15
CA ILE A 6 16.19 8.44 -5.89
C ILE A 6 16.12 9.95 -6.14
N ARG A 7 15.35 10.39 -7.15
CA ARG A 7 15.31 11.80 -7.58
C ARG A 7 14.27 12.65 -6.87
N ALA A 8 13.23 12.04 -6.34
CA ALA A 8 12.12 12.75 -5.69
C ALA A 8 11.85 12.16 -4.31
N PHE A 9 11.38 10.91 -4.23
CA PHE A 9 10.67 10.45 -3.04
C PHE A 9 11.54 10.44 -1.79
N LYS A 10 12.75 9.89 -1.92
CA LYS A 10 13.73 9.81 -0.84
C LYS A 10 14.12 11.20 -0.30
N LEU A 11 14.06 12.24 -1.13
CA LEU A 11 14.41 13.60 -0.71
C LEU A 11 13.33 14.22 0.19
N ASN A 12 12.07 13.76 0.08
CA ASN A 12 10.92 14.43 0.68
C ASN A 12 10.06 13.54 1.58
N PHE A 13 10.44 12.29 1.87
CA PHE A 13 9.61 11.38 2.68
C PHE A 13 9.38 11.79 4.16
N PHE A 14 10.01 12.87 4.63
CA PHE A 14 9.75 13.48 5.95
C PHE A 14 8.99 14.81 5.84
N SER A 15 8.73 15.32 4.64
CA SER A 15 8.10 16.63 4.40
C SER A 15 6.94 16.60 3.41
N ASP A 16 6.75 15.50 2.69
CA ASP A 16 5.69 15.28 1.70
C ASP A 16 5.03 13.92 1.94
N GLY A 17 3.74 13.93 2.27
CA GLY A 17 3.00 12.73 2.62
C GLY A 17 2.81 11.77 1.45
N MET A 18 2.61 12.29 0.24
CA MET A 18 2.43 11.49 -0.97
C MET A 18 3.69 10.69 -1.27
N GLN A 19 4.84 11.37 -1.26
CA GLN A 19 6.15 10.76 -1.50
C GLN A 19 6.58 9.82 -0.36
N ARG A 20 6.20 10.14 0.88
CA ARG A 20 6.40 9.27 2.04
C ARG A 20 5.66 7.95 1.89
N VAL A 21 4.36 7.98 1.60
CA VAL A 21 3.56 6.76 1.41
C VAL A 21 4.03 5.99 0.18
N ALA A 22 4.28 6.69 -0.94
CA ALA A 22 4.78 6.06 -2.16
C ALA A 22 6.13 5.36 -1.97
N SER A 23 6.92 5.75 -0.95
CA SER A 23 8.20 5.14 -0.61
C SER A 23 8.09 3.79 0.12
N ILE A 24 6.99 3.52 0.83
CA ILE A 24 6.80 2.29 1.63
C ILE A 24 7.18 1.01 0.87
N PRO A 25 6.64 0.72 -0.34
CA PRO A 25 6.99 -0.50 -1.06
C PRO A 25 8.47 -0.55 -1.46
N PHE A 26 9.10 0.58 -1.76
CA PHE A 26 10.53 0.62 -2.11
C PHE A 26 11.41 0.27 -0.92
N VAL A 27 11.13 0.88 0.24
CA VAL A 27 11.88 0.62 1.47
C VAL A 27 11.69 -0.83 1.91
N ARG A 28 10.45 -1.32 1.89
CA ARG A 28 10.12 -2.73 2.16
C ARG A 28 10.97 -3.66 1.31
N ASN A 29 11.07 -3.40 0.01
CA ASN A 29 11.86 -4.26 -0.86
C ASN A 29 13.36 -4.18 -0.59
N ILE A 30 13.90 -3.00 -0.27
CA ILE A 30 15.30 -2.89 0.15
C ILE A 30 15.56 -3.77 1.38
N LEU A 31 14.64 -3.76 2.35
CA LEU A 31 14.73 -4.64 3.52
C LEU A 31 14.65 -6.12 3.12
N GLU A 32 13.78 -6.49 2.17
CA GLU A 32 13.73 -7.86 1.62
C GLU A 32 15.10 -8.32 1.10
N TYR A 33 15.76 -7.51 0.28
CA TYR A 33 17.04 -7.86 -0.33
C TYR A 33 18.23 -7.80 0.63
N THR A 34 18.16 -6.96 1.67
CA THR A 34 19.29 -6.70 2.57
C THR A 34 19.21 -7.45 3.89
N LYS A 35 18.00 -7.68 4.41
CA LYS A 35 17.75 -8.30 5.71
C LYS A 35 16.89 -9.57 5.62
N GLY A 36 16.14 -9.77 4.52
CA GLY A 36 15.28 -10.92 4.31
C GLY A 36 13.83 -10.70 4.75
N THR A 37 12.98 -11.71 4.51
CA THR A 37 11.54 -11.63 4.75
C THR A 37 11.12 -11.83 6.21
N ASP A 38 12.04 -12.31 7.05
CA ASP A 38 11.80 -12.53 8.48
C ASP A 38 12.18 -11.29 9.31
N ASP A 39 12.68 -10.24 8.67
CA ASP A 39 13.04 -8.99 9.34
C ASP A 39 11.78 -8.27 9.88
N PRO A 40 11.78 -7.82 11.15
CA PRO A 40 10.62 -7.14 11.74
C PRO A 40 10.17 -5.89 10.99
N ASP A 41 11.09 -5.13 10.41
CA ASP A 41 10.76 -3.90 9.69
C ASP A 41 10.20 -4.21 8.30
N TYR A 42 10.73 -5.24 7.64
CA TYR A 42 10.10 -5.78 6.44
C TYR A 42 8.66 -6.24 6.71
N MET A 43 8.41 -6.94 7.81
CA MET A 43 7.06 -7.40 8.19
C MET A 43 6.13 -6.22 8.47
N LYS A 44 6.57 -5.22 9.25
CA LYS A 44 5.81 -3.98 9.49
C LYS A 44 5.45 -3.27 8.19
N LEU A 45 6.42 -3.04 7.30
CA LEU A 45 6.11 -2.39 6.02
C LEU A 45 5.21 -3.25 5.13
N THR A 46 5.27 -4.58 5.23
CA THR A 46 4.32 -5.48 4.55
C THR A 46 2.90 -5.33 5.10
N SER A 47 2.73 -5.16 6.42
CA SER A 47 1.44 -4.83 7.06
C SER A 47 0.90 -3.45 6.68
N LEU A 48 1.72 -2.56 6.11
CA LEU A 48 1.24 -1.30 5.51
C LEU A 48 0.82 -1.45 4.04
N LEU A 49 1.08 -2.59 3.41
CA LEU A 49 0.70 -2.91 2.03
C LEU A 49 -0.46 -3.92 1.96
N HIS A 50 -0.75 -4.59 3.08
CA HIS A 50 -1.79 -5.59 3.25
C HIS A 50 -2.49 -5.42 4.59
N TRP A 51 -3.80 -5.62 4.64
CA TRP A 51 -4.59 -5.55 5.86
C TRP A 51 -4.30 -6.75 6.76
N LYS A 52 -3.59 -6.50 7.85
CA LYS A 52 -3.16 -7.47 8.87
C LYS A 52 -3.52 -6.96 10.26
N GLN A 53 -3.42 -7.83 11.27
CA GLN A 53 -3.81 -7.51 12.65
C GLN A 53 -3.11 -6.26 13.21
N ASP A 54 -1.84 -6.05 12.84
CA ASP A 54 -1.01 -4.97 13.34
C ASP A 54 -1.06 -3.70 12.47
N SER A 55 -1.69 -3.73 11.30
CA SER A 55 -1.68 -2.62 10.33
C SER A 55 -2.14 -1.29 10.92
N LEU A 56 -3.12 -1.32 11.83
CA LEU A 56 -3.64 -0.12 12.50
C LEU A 56 -2.74 0.41 13.63
N SER A 57 -1.78 -0.38 14.09
CA SER A 57 -0.89 -0.03 15.20
C SER A 57 0.42 0.62 14.76
N ILE A 58 0.74 0.56 13.47
CA ILE A 58 2.00 1.09 12.93
C ILE A 58 1.91 2.61 12.82
N THR A 59 2.79 3.29 13.54
CA THR A 59 2.79 4.75 13.67
C THR A 59 3.74 5.42 12.68
N ASN A 60 3.59 6.72 12.45
CA ASN A 60 4.56 7.47 11.65
C ASN A 60 5.96 7.49 12.29
N GLY A 61 6.07 7.36 13.61
CA GLY A 61 7.35 7.21 14.31
C GLY A 61 8.03 5.88 14.02
N ASP A 62 7.26 4.79 13.89
CA ASP A 62 7.81 3.51 13.39
C ASP A 62 8.38 3.68 11.99
N LEU A 63 7.63 4.35 11.11
CA LEU A 63 8.02 4.57 9.72
C LEU A 63 9.26 5.48 9.61
N ASP A 64 9.35 6.53 10.44
CA ASP A 64 10.53 7.39 10.53
C ASP A 64 11.77 6.59 10.88
N ARG A 65 11.70 5.79 11.95
CA ARG A 65 12.81 4.93 12.38
C ARG A 65 13.24 3.99 11.25
N ILE A 66 12.28 3.32 10.60
CA ILE A 66 12.59 2.39 9.50
C ILE A 66 13.28 3.11 8.33
N PHE A 67 12.81 4.31 7.97
CA PHE A 67 13.38 5.08 6.87
C PHE A 67 14.79 5.58 7.19
N GLN A 68 15.03 6.06 8.42
CA GLN A 68 16.36 6.50 8.88
C GLN A 68 17.36 5.34 8.96
N GLU A 69 16.95 4.19 9.49
CA GLU A 69 17.82 3.00 9.57
C GLU A 69 18.13 2.43 8.18
N THR A 70 17.20 2.53 7.23
CA THR A 70 17.42 2.08 5.85
C THR A 70 18.28 3.06 5.05
N PHE A 71 18.15 4.37 5.32
CA PHE A 71 18.89 5.42 4.63
C PHE A 71 19.56 6.38 5.62
N PRO A 72 20.87 6.24 5.86
CA PRO A 72 21.59 7.19 6.70
C PRO A 72 21.58 8.61 6.11
N GLY A 73 21.65 9.63 6.98
CA GLY A 73 21.67 11.05 6.63
C GLY A 73 20.38 11.82 6.90
N TYR A 74 19.37 11.19 7.53
CA TYR A 74 18.08 11.81 7.88
C TYR A 74 17.80 11.79 9.39
N GLU A 75 18.82 11.59 10.22
CA GLU A 75 18.70 11.36 11.67
C GLU A 75 18.07 12.56 12.41
N SER A 76 18.10 13.75 11.81
CA SER A 76 17.49 14.97 12.36
C SER A 76 16.10 15.29 11.79
N GLN A 77 15.59 14.48 10.86
CA GLN A 77 14.28 14.68 10.26
C GLN A 77 13.26 13.76 10.90
N ALA A 78 12.04 14.26 11.09
CA ALA A 78 10.93 13.50 11.64
C ALA A 78 9.63 13.99 11.03
N TRP A 79 8.64 13.12 10.94
CA TRP A 79 7.28 13.48 10.56
C TRP A 79 6.56 14.14 11.74
N ASP A 80 5.87 15.25 11.51
CA ASP A 80 5.24 16.05 12.57
C ASP A 80 4.22 15.26 13.41
N ALA A 81 3.54 14.28 12.80
CA ALA A 81 2.48 13.49 13.42
C ALA A 81 2.97 12.06 13.81
N ALA A 82 4.07 11.96 14.55
CA ALA A 82 4.75 10.68 14.81
C ALA A 82 3.86 9.59 15.45
N ASN A 83 2.89 9.96 16.29
CA ASN A 83 2.01 8.98 16.95
C ASN A 83 0.79 8.58 16.09
N ASP A 84 0.51 9.31 15.00
CA ASP A 84 -0.65 9.02 14.18
C ASP A 84 -0.40 7.74 13.36
N PRO A 85 -1.43 6.89 13.17
CA PRO A 85 -1.33 5.69 12.36
C PRO A 85 -0.93 6.00 10.92
N VAL A 86 -0.02 5.21 10.35
CA VAL A 86 0.37 5.38 8.94
C VAL A 86 -0.80 5.08 8.01
N ILE A 87 -1.72 4.18 8.37
CA ILE A 87 -2.92 3.91 7.57
C ILE A 87 -3.77 5.17 7.36
N ASP A 88 -3.89 6.03 8.38
CA ASP A 88 -4.65 7.27 8.26
C ASP A 88 -3.96 8.22 7.28
N LEU A 89 -2.62 8.29 7.30
CA LEU A 89 -1.84 9.01 6.30
C LEU A 89 -2.06 8.43 4.90
N ILE A 90 -2.05 7.10 4.73
CA ILE A 90 -2.27 6.44 3.43
C ILE A 90 -3.63 6.86 2.84
N HIS A 91 -4.70 6.78 3.64
CA HIS A 91 -6.04 7.16 3.19
C HIS A 91 -6.14 8.67 2.90
N ALA A 92 -5.55 9.52 3.74
CA ALA A 92 -5.54 10.96 3.52
C ALA A 92 -4.83 11.33 2.21
N GLN A 93 -3.67 10.72 1.93
CA GLN A 93 -2.94 10.96 0.69
C GLN A 93 -3.66 10.38 -0.53
N ALA A 94 -4.33 9.23 -0.41
CA ALA A 94 -5.15 8.68 -1.49
C ALA A 94 -6.36 9.57 -1.82
N ASP A 95 -6.94 10.22 -0.80
CA ASP A 95 -8.04 11.18 -1.00
C ASP A 95 -7.56 12.46 -1.69
N LEU A 96 -6.35 12.94 -1.38
CA LEU A 96 -5.70 14.02 -2.13
C LEU A 96 -5.39 13.59 -3.58
N ALA A 97 -4.84 12.38 -3.76
CA ALA A 97 -4.54 11.82 -5.07
C ALA A 97 -5.79 11.69 -5.94
N LEU A 98 -6.96 11.44 -5.34
CA LEU A 98 -8.24 11.36 -6.06
C LEU A 98 -8.67 12.72 -6.66
N GLN A 99 -8.32 13.83 -6.01
CA GLN A 99 -8.67 15.19 -6.44
C GLN A 99 -7.58 15.92 -7.21
N ALA A 100 -6.35 15.39 -7.22
CA ALA A 100 -5.23 16.00 -7.91
C ALA A 100 -5.47 16.07 -9.43
N ASP A 101 -4.91 17.08 -10.09
CA ASP A 101 -5.00 17.22 -11.55
C ASP A 101 -4.55 15.93 -12.28
N GLU A 102 -5.21 15.63 -13.39
CA GLU A 102 -4.80 14.53 -14.27
C GLU A 102 -3.40 14.82 -14.82
N GLY A 103 -2.49 13.85 -14.70
CA GLY A 103 -1.11 14.01 -15.12
C GLY A 103 -0.27 12.79 -14.83
N VAL A 104 1.01 12.85 -15.17
CA VAL A 104 1.99 11.79 -14.86
C VAL A 104 2.43 11.91 -13.39
N ASN A 105 1.50 11.68 -12.47
CA ASN A 105 1.78 11.63 -11.03
C ASN A 105 1.95 10.18 -10.58
N PHE A 106 3.17 9.67 -10.76
CA PHE A 106 3.49 8.28 -10.45
C PHE A 106 3.28 7.97 -8.95
N GLU A 107 3.56 8.92 -8.07
CA GLU A 107 3.35 8.80 -6.62
C GLU A 107 1.87 8.59 -6.30
N ASN A 108 0.99 9.40 -6.90
CA ASN A 108 -0.46 9.27 -6.75
C ASN A 108 -0.93 7.87 -7.12
N LYS A 109 -0.44 7.30 -8.22
CA LYS A 109 -0.80 5.95 -8.64
C LYS A 109 -0.35 4.89 -7.63
N ILE A 110 0.84 5.03 -7.05
CA ILE A 110 1.31 4.12 -6.00
C ILE A 110 0.40 4.24 -4.77
N VAL A 111 0.15 5.45 -4.29
CA VAL A 111 -0.67 5.69 -3.09
C VAL A 111 -2.10 5.18 -3.29
N LEU A 112 -2.72 5.48 -4.44
CA LEU A 112 -4.06 4.96 -4.78
C LEU A 112 -4.07 3.43 -4.83
N SER A 113 -3.05 2.79 -5.39
CA SER A 113 -2.94 1.33 -5.44
C SER A 113 -2.85 0.70 -4.05
N ILE A 114 -2.02 1.27 -3.17
CA ILE A 114 -1.88 0.83 -1.77
C ILE A 114 -3.23 0.98 -1.04
N ALA A 115 -3.83 2.17 -1.07
CA ALA A 115 -5.07 2.45 -0.36
C ALA A 115 -6.26 1.62 -0.88
N THR A 116 -6.33 1.41 -2.20
CA THR A 116 -7.36 0.56 -2.83
C THR A 116 -7.25 -0.88 -2.33
N ARG A 117 -6.04 -1.45 -2.31
CA ARG A 117 -5.82 -2.80 -1.81
C ARG A 117 -6.16 -2.92 -0.33
N LEU A 118 -5.68 -1.99 0.51
CA LEU A 118 -5.97 -1.99 1.94
C LEU A 118 -7.49 -1.95 2.22
N GLN A 119 -8.23 -1.08 1.53
CA GLN A 119 -9.68 -0.98 1.70
C GLN A 119 -10.39 -2.26 1.25
N ALA A 120 -9.97 -2.86 0.13
CA ALA A 120 -10.53 -4.12 -0.36
C ALA A 120 -10.28 -5.27 0.60
N GLU A 121 -9.05 -5.42 1.10
CA GLU A 121 -8.70 -6.47 2.05
C GLU A 121 -9.42 -6.27 3.39
N LYS A 122 -9.51 -5.03 3.89
CA LYS A 122 -10.30 -4.70 5.09
C LYS A 122 -11.75 -5.14 4.96
N PHE A 123 -12.39 -4.81 3.84
CA PHE A 123 -13.76 -5.21 3.55
C PHE A 123 -13.90 -6.74 3.52
N MET A 124 -13.05 -7.43 2.74
CA MET A 124 -13.09 -8.90 2.63
C MET A 124 -12.85 -9.60 3.97
N VAL A 125 -11.90 -9.13 4.77
CA VAL A 125 -11.61 -9.68 6.11
C VAL A 125 -12.81 -9.52 7.03
N GLY A 126 -13.47 -8.35 7.00
CA GLY A 126 -14.68 -8.09 7.78
C GLY A 126 -15.85 -9.01 7.40
N GLU A 127 -16.09 -9.18 6.10
CA GLU A 127 -17.17 -10.03 5.59
C GLU A 127 -16.90 -11.54 5.75
N LEU A 128 -15.63 -11.96 5.68
CA LEU A 128 -15.24 -13.35 5.94
C LEU A 128 -15.38 -13.71 7.43
N ASN A 129 -15.07 -12.76 8.32
CA ASN A 129 -15.13 -12.91 9.77
C ASN A 129 -14.50 -14.22 10.29
N ASP A 130 -13.34 -14.57 9.74
CA ASP A 130 -12.63 -15.83 10.01
C ASP A 130 -11.14 -15.55 10.27
N PRO A 131 -10.78 -15.07 11.48
CA PRO A 131 -9.40 -14.72 11.81
C PRO A 131 -8.43 -15.88 11.65
N THR A 132 -8.87 -17.11 11.96
CA THR A 132 -8.05 -18.32 11.82
C THR A 132 -7.61 -18.52 10.37
N PHE A 133 -8.49 -18.24 9.41
CA PHE A 133 -8.14 -18.24 8.01
C PHE A 133 -7.32 -17.01 7.61
N THR A 134 -7.77 -15.81 7.92
CA THR A 134 -7.14 -14.57 7.42
C THR A 134 -5.71 -14.40 7.92
N ASP A 135 -5.45 -14.75 9.19
CA ASP A 135 -4.14 -14.61 9.81
C ASP A 135 -3.15 -15.69 9.33
N ALA A 136 -3.65 -16.79 8.75
CA ALA A 136 -2.84 -17.87 8.21
C ALA A 136 -2.35 -17.62 6.77
N ILE A 137 -2.77 -16.52 6.13
CA ILE A 137 -2.39 -16.20 4.75
C ILE A 137 -0.93 -15.71 4.70
N ALA A 138 -0.06 -16.55 4.12
CA ALA A 138 1.38 -16.29 4.03
C ALA A 138 1.82 -15.55 2.76
N GLY A 139 0.95 -15.44 1.74
CA GLY A 139 1.29 -14.81 0.47
C GLY A 139 0.10 -14.73 -0.48
N ASN A 140 0.25 -13.90 -1.50
CA ASN A 140 -0.80 -13.54 -2.44
C ASN A 140 -2.14 -13.15 -1.77
N GLN A 141 -2.06 -12.32 -0.72
CA GLN A 141 -3.15 -12.13 0.24
C GLN A 141 -4.43 -11.63 -0.43
N THR A 142 -4.32 -10.66 -1.35
CA THR A 142 -5.51 -10.07 -1.98
C THR A 142 -6.27 -11.13 -2.78
N ALA A 143 -5.54 -11.94 -3.56
CA ALA A 143 -6.12 -12.98 -4.40
C ALA A 143 -6.71 -14.14 -3.57
N VAL A 144 -6.03 -14.54 -2.49
CA VAL A 144 -6.50 -15.59 -1.58
C VAL A 144 -7.78 -15.14 -0.85
N LEU A 145 -7.82 -13.90 -0.37
CA LEU A 145 -9.00 -13.30 0.25
C LEU A 145 -10.17 -13.25 -0.76
N PHE A 146 -9.93 -12.73 -1.96
CA PHE A 146 -10.97 -12.59 -2.98
C PHE A 146 -11.57 -13.93 -3.41
N ASN A 147 -10.72 -14.93 -3.69
CA ASN A 147 -11.20 -16.27 -4.07
C ASN A 147 -12.06 -16.88 -2.95
N THR A 148 -11.65 -16.72 -1.70
CA THR A 148 -12.40 -17.25 -0.55
C THR A 148 -13.71 -16.51 -0.35
N PHE A 149 -13.69 -15.17 -0.42
CA PHE A 149 -14.86 -14.31 -0.36
C PHE A 149 -15.91 -14.68 -1.42
N LYS A 150 -15.46 -14.88 -2.66
CA LYS A 150 -16.29 -15.31 -3.79
C LYS A 150 -16.86 -16.72 -3.58
N ASN A 151 -16.04 -17.67 -3.17
CA ASN A 151 -16.46 -19.06 -2.96
C ASN A 151 -17.46 -19.20 -1.82
N ARG A 152 -17.33 -18.39 -0.77
CA ARG A 152 -18.27 -18.34 0.36
C ARG A 152 -19.51 -17.47 0.08
N SER A 153 -19.57 -16.83 -1.08
CA SER A 153 -20.67 -15.92 -1.47
C SER A 153 -20.92 -14.81 -0.44
N CYS A 154 -19.85 -14.25 0.14
CA CYS A 154 -19.93 -13.23 1.18
C CYS A 154 -20.44 -11.87 0.67
N GLY A 155 -20.31 -11.60 -0.63
CA GLY A 155 -20.64 -10.31 -1.23
C GLY A 155 -21.83 -10.29 -2.18
N THR A 156 -22.22 -9.08 -2.57
CA THR A 156 -23.09 -8.83 -3.72
C THR A 156 -22.32 -9.00 -5.04
N SER A 157 -23.03 -9.15 -6.15
CA SER A 157 -22.43 -9.14 -7.49
C SER A 157 -21.61 -7.88 -7.76
N GLN A 158 -22.07 -6.73 -7.25
CA GLN A 158 -21.37 -5.45 -7.36
C GLN A 158 -20.04 -5.49 -6.61
N SER A 159 -20.07 -5.83 -5.31
CA SER A 159 -18.84 -5.90 -4.49
C SER A 159 -17.85 -6.91 -5.04
N THR A 160 -18.32 -8.06 -5.54
CA THR A 160 -17.47 -9.08 -6.15
C THR A 160 -16.78 -8.57 -7.41
N ALA A 161 -17.50 -7.84 -8.28
CA ALA A 161 -16.91 -7.27 -9.50
C ALA A 161 -15.90 -6.14 -9.20
N THR A 162 -16.18 -5.30 -8.20
CA THR A 162 -15.23 -4.28 -7.74
C THR A 162 -13.96 -4.93 -7.18
N LEU A 163 -14.09 -5.94 -6.31
CA LEU A 163 -12.94 -6.65 -5.73
C LEU A 163 -12.11 -7.41 -6.78
N ASP A 164 -12.75 -8.00 -7.80
CA ASP A 164 -12.04 -8.62 -8.93
C ASP A 164 -11.17 -7.60 -9.68
N SER A 165 -11.71 -6.39 -9.87
CA SER A 165 -10.98 -5.27 -10.48
C SER A 165 -9.79 -4.85 -9.61
N VAL A 166 -9.91 -4.89 -8.27
CA VAL A 166 -8.79 -4.64 -7.35
C VAL A 166 -7.68 -5.67 -7.52
N VAL A 167 -8.01 -6.97 -7.56
CA VAL A 167 -7.02 -8.04 -7.76
C VAL A 167 -6.27 -7.86 -9.08
N LEU A 168 -6.96 -7.44 -10.15
CA LEU A 168 -6.36 -7.22 -11.47
C LEU A 168 -5.50 -5.95 -11.53
N MET A 169 -5.97 -4.85 -10.92
CA MET A 169 -5.36 -3.52 -11.11
C MET A 169 -4.34 -3.14 -10.04
N THR A 170 -4.30 -3.85 -8.91
CA THR A 170 -3.35 -3.58 -7.82
C THR A 170 -2.49 -4.80 -7.50
N PRO A 171 -1.73 -5.34 -8.47
CA PRO A 171 -0.93 -6.54 -8.25
C PRO A 171 0.04 -6.35 -7.07
N GLU A 172 0.07 -7.35 -6.19
CA GLU A 172 0.86 -7.31 -4.93
C GLU A 172 2.34 -7.64 -5.12
N ASN A 173 2.70 -8.31 -6.21
CA ASN A 173 4.09 -8.64 -6.54
C ASN A 173 4.83 -7.42 -7.11
N ILE A 174 5.28 -6.54 -6.23
CA ILE A 174 6.19 -5.44 -6.54
C ILE A 174 7.59 -5.88 -6.08
N HIS A 175 8.39 -6.51 -6.94
CA HIS A 175 9.80 -6.84 -6.62
C HIS A 175 10.71 -5.59 -6.73
N VAL A 176 12.04 -5.62 -6.90
CA VAL A 176 12.84 -4.42 -7.28
C VAL A 176 13.54 -4.59 -8.63
N ASN A 177 13.15 -3.74 -9.58
CA ASN A 177 13.66 -3.45 -10.91
C ASN A 177 12.73 -2.38 -11.51
N SER A 178 13.22 -1.48 -12.37
CA SER A 178 12.36 -0.46 -13.01
C SER A 178 11.16 -1.04 -13.78
N PHE A 179 11.17 -2.35 -14.05
CA PHE A 179 10.14 -3.12 -14.72
C PHE A 179 8.90 -3.44 -13.83
N MET A 180 8.98 -3.54 -12.49
CA MET A 180 7.78 -3.97 -11.70
C MET A 180 6.90 -2.86 -11.16
N TYR A 181 7.23 -1.60 -11.44
CA TYR A 181 6.23 -0.56 -11.39
C TYR A 181 5.56 -0.34 -12.74
N GLU A 182 6.03 -0.98 -13.83
CA GLU A 182 5.35 -0.87 -15.14
C GLU A 182 3.87 -1.19 -15.03
N PRO A 183 3.40 -2.25 -14.33
CA PRO A 183 1.96 -2.47 -14.19
C PRO A 183 1.20 -1.30 -13.55
N ILE A 184 1.80 -0.61 -12.57
CA ILE A 184 1.19 0.57 -11.90
C ILE A 184 1.35 1.83 -12.77
N ILE A 185 2.47 1.98 -13.47
CA ILE A 185 2.76 3.07 -14.40
C ILE A 185 1.80 3.02 -15.58
N ASP A 186 1.62 1.83 -16.14
CA ASP A 186 0.77 1.51 -17.29
C ASP A 186 -0.72 1.47 -16.92
N MET A 187 -1.04 1.37 -15.63
CA MET A 187 -2.40 1.49 -15.14
C MET A 187 -2.96 2.87 -15.48
N SER A 188 -4.17 2.93 -16.03
CA SER A 188 -4.84 4.20 -16.27
C SER A 188 -5.08 4.95 -14.96
N ASP A 189 -4.64 6.21 -14.89
CA ASP A 189 -4.87 7.08 -13.71
C ASP A 189 -6.36 7.22 -13.41
N VAL A 190 -7.15 7.46 -14.47
CA VAL A 190 -8.62 7.55 -14.39
C VAL A 190 -9.24 6.25 -13.88
N ALA A 191 -8.76 5.10 -14.38
CA ALA A 191 -9.30 3.81 -13.96
C ALA A 191 -8.98 3.54 -12.47
N LEU A 192 -7.76 3.85 -12.02
CA LEU A 192 -7.35 3.64 -10.64
C LEU A 192 -8.09 4.56 -9.68
N ARG A 193 -8.31 5.82 -10.06
CA ARG A 193 -9.15 6.77 -9.31
C ARG A 193 -10.59 6.30 -9.21
N SER A 194 -11.17 5.84 -10.31
CA SER A 194 -12.54 5.29 -10.33
C SER A 194 -12.65 4.06 -9.41
N LEU A 195 -11.66 3.17 -9.48
CA LEU A 195 -11.62 1.98 -8.64
C LEU A 195 -11.49 2.33 -7.15
N TYR A 196 -10.63 3.29 -6.80
CA TYR A 196 -10.51 3.77 -5.41
C TYR A 196 -11.82 4.40 -4.93
N ALA A 197 -12.49 5.21 -5.76
CA ALA A 197 -13.78 5.78 -5.41
C ALA A 197 -14.86 4.71 -5.18
N GLN A 198 -14.87 3.64 -5.98
CA GLN A 198 -15.80 2.52 -5.82
C GLN A 198 -15.52 1.73 -4.55
N ILE A 199 -14.26 1.40 -4.26
CA ILE A 199 -13.93 0.58 -3.09
C ILE A 199 -14.22 1.32 -1.78
N LYS A 200 -14.15 2.66 -1.76
CA LYS A 200 -14.55 3.47 -0.60
C LYS A 200 -16.04 3.37 -0.26
N THR A 201 -16.88 2.90 -1.18
CA THR A 201 -18.32 2.72 -0.94
C THR A 201 -18.69 1.33 -0.42
N LEU A 202 -17.73 0.40 -0.37
CA LEU A 202 -17.85 -0.91 0.27
C LEU A 202 -17.44 -0.80 1.75
#